data_AF-A0A3D1IJT8-F1
#
_entry.id   AF-A0A3D1IJT8-F1
#
_cell.length_a   1.000
_cell.length_b   1.000
_cell.length_c   1.000
_cell.angle_alpha   90.00
_cell.angle_beta   90.00
_cell.angle_gamma   90.00
#
_symmetry.space_group_name_H-M   'P 1'
#
loop_
_entity.id
_entity.type
_entity.pdbx_description
1 polymer ?
#
loop_
_entity_poly.entity_id
_entity_poly.type
_entity_poly.pdbx_seq_one_letter_code
_entity_poly.pdbx_strand_id
1 'polypeptide(L)'
;MFRKAKAQGATVGYVHAFGGENDPLDRGLGGGKGFMVDAALGTTDAVEWSDASRAGFYPLYAVWNNGLRITATGGEDSISNLHRSKLVGSVRTYVHTGDRGLDMEAWFEGLRTGRAFVSSGPLVDLTIDGRFPGEEVLLPEDGRTVEIKGRVQSVTELDRIFLVCNGETTDVVPMMGDRRRATFTLRHQVRRSGWCHLRAEGATGDRFPMDVAYVQAFTNPVWIQVGDQPIRDAAAADYGLRWIDTLQEMADAWPGWRAQKERDHVFAQFDEARAIYRRLAAEAGQ
;
A
#
# COMPACT_ATOMS: atom_id res chain seq x y z
N MET A 1 -7.74 -8.03 -17.90
CA MET A 1 -9.11 -7.83 -17.35
C MET A 1 -9.31 -6.38 -16.92
N PHE A 2 -8.47 -5.83 -16.03
CA PHE A 2 -8.64 -4.49 -15.47
C PHE A 2 -8.74 -3.36 -16.49
N ARG A 3 -7.98 -3.38 -17.59
CA ARG A 3 -8.15 -2.42 -18.71
C ARG A 3 -9.61 -2.31 -19.18
N LYS A 4 -10.32 -3.44 -19.31
CA LYS A 4 -11.73 -3.47 -19.73
C LYS A 4 -12.68 -2.97 -18.64
N ALA A 5 -12.36 -3.20 -17.38
CA ALA A 5 -13.14 -2.72 -16.25
C ALA A 5 -12.98 -1.19 -16.10
N LYS A 6 -11.75 -0.67 -16.15
CA LYS A 6 -11.47 0.77 -16.11
C LYS A 6 -12.11 1.52 -17.28
N ALA A 7 -12.14 0.92 -18.48
CA ALA A 7 -12.86 1.48 -19.63
C ALA A 7 -14.38 1.66 -19.39
N GLN A 8 -14.95 0.98 -18.38
CA GLN A 8 -16.34 1.12 -17.95
C GLN A 8 -16.49 1.94 -16.66
N GLY A 9 -15.42 2.61 -16.20
CA GLY A 9 -15.42 3.44 -14.98
C GLY A 9 -15.20 2.68 -13.67
N ALA A 10 -14.81 1.40 -13.72
CA ALA A 10 -14.57 0.64 -12.50
C ALA A 10 -13.29 1.10 -11.77
N THR A 11 -13.36 1.10 -10.44
CA THR A 11 -12.18 1.11 -9.56
C THR A 11 -11.74 -0.33 -9.33
N VAL A 12 -10.47 -0.65 -9.55
CA VAL A 12 -9.96 -2.02 -9.62
C VAL A 12 -8.81 -2.25 -8.65
N GLY A 13 -8.70 -3.47 -8.11
CA GLY A 13 -7.64 -3.81 -7.17
C GLY A 13 -7.43 -5.30 -7.01
N TYR A 14 -6.33 -5.65 -6.35
CA TYR A 14 -6.03 -7.01 -5.93
C TYR A 14 -6.54 -7.25 -4.51
N VAL A 15 -7.45 -8.21 -4.34
CA VAL A 15 -8.00 -8.63 -3.04
C VAL A 15 -7.15 -9.76 -2.44
N HIS A 16 -7.15 -9.92 -1.11
CA HIS A 16 -6.39 -10.95 -0.37
C HIS A 16 -5.00 -11.22 -0.98
N ALA A 17 -4.27 -10.14 -1.26
CA ALA A 17 -3.15 -10.17 -2.19
C ALA A 17 -1.93 -10.90 -1.61
N PHE A 18 -1.54 -10.53 -0.39
CA PHE A 18 -0.34 -11.03 0.26
C PHE A 18 -0.62 -11.26 1.75
N GLY A 19 -0.13 -12.38 2.28
CA GLY A 19 -0.28 -12.73 3.70
C GLY A 19 1.06 -13.14 4.31
N GLY A 20 1.13 -13.08 5.64
CA GLY A 20 2.33 -13.41 6.41
C GLY A 20 3.32 -12.26 6.56
N GLU A 21 4.52 -12.59 7.00
CA GLU A 21 5.51 -11.61 7.50
C GLU A 21 6.75 -11.45 6.60
N ASN A 22 6.84 -12.24 5.51
CA ASN A 22 8.02 -12.29 4.64
C ASN A 22 7.70 -11.71 3.26
N ASP A 23 8.74 -11.36 2.52
CA ASP A 23 8.63 -10.89 1.13
C ASP A 23 7.92 -11.93 0.25
N PRO A 24 6.84 -11.57 -0.47
CA PRO A 24 6.18 -12.48 -1.41
C PRO A 24 7.10 -13.01 -2.52
N LEU A 25 8.17 -12.29 -2.89
CA LEU A 25 9.16 -12.79 -3.86
C LEU A 25 9.77 -14.11 -3.44
N ASP A 26 9.97 -14.33 -2.13
CA ASP A 26 10.58 -15.56 -1.60
C ASP A 26 9.57 -16.71 -1.46
N ARG A 27 8.29 -16.47 -1.76
CA ARG A 27 7.16 -17.37 -1.47
C ARG A 27 6.27 -17.66 -2.68
N GLY A 28 6.68 -17.28 -3.89
CA GLY A 28 5.90 -17.49 -5.11
C GLY A 28 4.81 -16.44 -5.35
N LEU A 29 5.07 -15.18 -4.97
CA LEU A 29 4.30 -13.97 -5.30
C LEU A 29 2.91 -13.82 -4.65
N GLY A 30 2.39 -14.84 -3.96
CA GLY A 30 1.10 -14.76 -3.27
C GLY A 30 -0.13 -14.68 -4.20
N GLY A 31 -1.28 -14.31 -3.65
CA GLY A 31 -2.54 -14.20 -4.39
C GLY A 31 -2.53 -13.05 -5.41
N GLY A 32 -1.84 -11.96 -5.09
CA GLY A 32 -1.68 -10.77 -5.92
C GLY A 32 -0.56 -10.86 -6.97
N LYS A 33 -0.25 -12.05 -7.51
CA LYS A 33 0.95 -12.26 -8.35
C LYS A 33 1.07 -11.35 -9.59
N GLY A 34 -0.04 -10.85 -10.14
CA GLY A 34 -0.04 -9.90 -11.26
C GLY A 34 0.12 -8.42 -10.86
N PHE A 35 0.17 -8.13 -9.55
CA PHE A 35 0.13 -6.78 -9.00
C PHE A 35 1.19 -5.84 -9.56
N MET A 36 2.46 -6.24 -9.57
CA MET A 36 3.55 -5.39 -10.06
C MET A 36 3.41 -5.09 -11.56
N VAL A 37 2.87 -6.03 -12.35
CA VAL A 37 2.59 -5.78 -13.78
C VAL A 37 1.51 -4.72 -13.91
N ASP A 38 0.36 -4.90 -13.26
CA ASP A 38 -0.75 -3.95 -13.40
C ASP A 38 -0.46 -2.58 -12.76
N ALA A 39 0.37 -2.52 -11.72
CA ALA A 39 0.83 -1.27 -11.12
C ALA A 39 1.68 -0.47 -12.12
N ALA A 40 2.65 -1.11 -12.78
CA ALA A 40 3.47 -0.47 -13.81
C ALA A 40 2.63 0.01 -15.00
N LEU A 41 1.63 -0.78 -15.41
CA LEU A 41 0.75 -0.46 -16.54
C LEU A 41 -0.34 0.58 -16.21
N GLY A 42 -0.45 1.02 -14.95
CA GLY A 42 -1.51 1.94 -14.49
C GLY A 42 -2.92 1.33 -14.53
N THR A 43 -3.00 0.00 -14.53
CA THR A 43 -4.25 -0.75 -14.72
C THR A 43 -4.87 -1.22 -13.42
N THR A 44 -4.18 -1.11 -12.28
CA THR A 44 -4.76 -1.33 -10.94
C THR A 44 -4.76 -0.03 -10.15
N ASP A 45 -5.79 0.18 -9.30
CA ASP A 45 -5.91 1.36 -8.43
C ASP A 45 -5.58 1.02 -6.97
N ALA A 46 -5.71 -0.26 -6.57
CA ALA A 46 -5.59 -0.65 -5.18
C ALA A 46 -5.03 -2.06 -4.93
N VAL A 47 -4.53 -2.28 -3.72
CA VAL A 47 -4.12 -3.60 -3.20
C VAL A 47 -4.57 -3.78 -1.75
N GLU A 48 -5.18 -4.92 -1.45
CA GLU A 48 -5.92 -5.16 -0.22
C GLU A 48 -5.16 -6.02 0.81
N TRP A 49 -5.32 -5.66 2.08
CA TRP A 49 -5.06 -6.49 3.25
C TRP A 49 -6.35 -7.16 3.75
N SER A 50 -6.35 -8.48 3.86
CA SER A 50 -7.47 -9.25 4.45
C SER A 50 -7.16 -9.81 5.85
N ASP A 51 -5.95 -9.58 6.33
CA ASP A 51 -5.53 -9.77 7.72
C ASP A 51 -4.34 -8.82 8.00
N ALA A 52 -3.99 -8.67 9.27
CA ALA A 52 -2.74 -8.03 9.64
C ALA A 52 -1.56 -8.85 9.10
N SER A 53 -0.70 -8.18 8.34
CA SER A 53 0.46 -8.81 7.71
C SER A 53 1.50 -7.77 7.32
N ARG A 54 2.77 -8.18 7.22
CA ARG A 54 3.83 -7.32 6.69
C ARG A 54 4.24 -7.63 5.25
N ALA A 55 3.86 -8.80 4.73
CA ALA A 55 4.19 -9.24 3.37
C ALA A 55 3.77 -8.24 2.29
N GLY A 56 2.58 -7.63 2.42
CA GLY A 56 2.09 -6.67 1.43
C GLY A 56 2.89 -5.37 1.34
N PHE A 57 3.64 -4.99 2.38
CA PHE A 57 4.43 -3.76 2.35
C PHE A 57 5.62 -3.84 1.38
N TYR A 58 6.19 -5.02 1.13
CA TYR A 58 7.33 -5.17 0.22
C TYR A 58 6.99 -4.72 -1.21
N PRO A 59 5.98 -5.31 -1.90
CA PRO A 59 5.60 -4.85 -3.22
C PRO A 59 4.94 -3.46 -3.19
N LEU A 60 4.20 -3.12 -2.14
CA LEU A 60 3.56 -1.81 -2.04
C LEU A 60 4.59 -0.67 -1.94
N TYR A 61 5.64 -0.85 -1.14
CA TYR A 61 6.71 0.15 -1.04
C TYR A 61 7.53 0.20 -2.31
N ALA A 62 7.75 -0.91 -3.01
CA ALA A 62 8.42 -0.90 -4.32
C ALA A 62 7.65 -0.08 -5.37
N VAL A 63 6.31 -0.16 -5.39
CA VAL A 63 5.51 0.67 -6.30
C VAL A 63 5.50 2.15 -5.87
N TRP A 64 5.38 2.45 -4.57
CA TRP A 64 5.41 3.83 -4.08
C TRP A 64 6.77 4.49 -4.24
N ASN A 65 7.87 3.75 -4.07
CA ASN A 65 9.25 4.23 -4.28
C ASN A 65 9.57 4.55 -5.76
N ASN A 66 8.67 4.19 -6.69
CA ASN A 66 8.72 4.64 -8.08
C ASN A 66 7.58 5.59 -8.47
N GLY A 67 6.90 6.16 -7.48
CA GLY A 67 5.82 7.13 -7.69
C GLY A 67 4.54 6.54 -8.27
N LEU A 68 4.39 5.22 -8.29
CA LEU A 68 3.17 4.55 -8.74
C LEU A 68 2.12 4.64 -7.62
N ARG A 69 1.12 5.48 -7.79
CA ARG A 69 0.14 5.85 -6.74
C ARG A 69 -0.96 4.81 -6.57
N ILE A 70 -0.59 3.62 -6.07
CA ILE A 70 -1.54 2.57 -5.69
C ILE A 70 -2.07 2.81 -4.28
N THR A 71 -3.38 2.68 -4.08
CA THR A 71 -4.01 2.78 -2.76
C THR A 71 -4.01 1.45 -2.04
N ALA A 72 -3.50 1.41 -0.82
CA ALA A 72 -3.72 0.29 0.08
C ALA A 72 -5.15 0.32 0.63
N THR A 73 -5.81 -0.84 0.58
CA THR A 73 -7.16 -1.06 1.11
C THR A 73 -7.16 -2.22 2.10
N GLY A 74 -8.23 -2.32 2.87
CA GLY A 74 -8.51 -3.43 3.77
C GLY A 74 -9.94 -3.94 3.61
N GLY A 75 -10.08 -5.27 3.63
CA GLY A 75 -11.36 -5.97 3.58
C GLY A 75 -11.17 -7.42 4.01
N GLU A 76 -12.00 -7.93 4.92
CA GLU A 76 -11.77 -9.24 5.53
C GLU A 76 -12.23 -10.45 4.70
N ASP A 77 -12.83 -10.23 3.52
CA ASP A 77 -13.48 -11.26 2.71
C ASP A 77 -14.52 -12.05 3.52
N SER A 78 -15.54 -11.34 4.01
CA SER A 78 -16.57 -11.90 4.89
C SER A 78 -17.42 -12.98 4.21
N ILE A 79 -17.19 -14.24 4.57
CA ILE A 79 -18.01 -15.40 4.16
C ILE A 79 -18.83 -15.89 5.36
N SER A 80 -20.05 -15.35 5.51
CA SER A 80 -20.87 -15.55 6.72
C SER A 80 -21.64 -16.88 6.81
N ASN A 81 -21.53 -17.76 5.80
CA ASN A 81 -22.21 -19.06 5.76
C ASN A 81 -21.27 -20.27 6.04
N LEU A 82 -20.06 -20.03 6.55
CA LEU A 82 -19.13 -21.08 6.96
C LEU A 82 -19.25 -21.39 8.46
N HIS A 83 -18.88 -22.62 8.85
CA HIS A 83 -18.83 -23.02 10.27
C HIS A 83 -17.90 -22.16 11.12
N ARG A 84 -16.89 -21.55 10.49
CA ARG A 84 -16.01 -20.54 11.08
C ARG A 84 -15.87 -19.40 10.07
N SER A 85 -16.35 -18.23 10.42
CA SER A 85 -16.24 -17.01 9.62
C SER A 85 -15.43 -15.98 10.39
N LYS A 86 -14.71 -15.12 9.65
CA LYS A 86 -14.11 -13.94 10.26
C LYS A 86 -15.20 -13.02 10.80
N LEU A 87 -14.91 -12.30 11.89
CA LEU A 87 -15.78 -11.21 12.32
C LEU A 87 -15.93 -10.18 11.19
N VAL A 88 -17.18 -9.83 10.87
CA VAL A 88 -17.50 -8.82 9.85
C VAL A 88 -16.88 -7.48 10.27
N GLY A 89 -16.17 -6.85 9.35
CA GLY A 89 -15.42 -5.62 9.60
C GLY A 89 -14.12 -5.80 10.39
N SER A 90 -13.56 -7.02 10.45
CA SER A 90 -12.26 -7.28 11.10
C SER A 90 -11.09 -6.60 10.40
N VAL A 91 -11.19 -6.26 9.10
CA VAL A 91 -10.25 -5.39 8.38
C VAL A 91 -11.02 -4.42 7.50
N ARG A 92 -10.72 -3.13 7.58
CA ARG A 92 -11.51 -2.06 6.95
C ARG A 92 -10.64 -1.08 6.19
N THR A 93 -11.26 -0.47 5.19
CA THR A 93 -10.78 0.76 4.56
C THR A 93 -11.61 1.93 5.07
N TYR A 94 -10.97 2.92 5.67
CA TYR A 94 -11.58 4.20 5.98
C TYR A 94 -11.18 5.19 4.90
N VAL A 95 -12.15 5.84 4.26
CA VAL A 95 -11.93 6.79 3.17
C VAL A 95 -12.46 8.15 3.58
N HIS A 96 -11.67 9.20 3.38
CA HIS A 96 -12.08 10.58 3.64
C HIS A 96 -12.85 11.14 2.43
N THR A 97 -14.13 11.45 2.65
CA THR A 97 -15.05 11.98 1.63
C THR A 97 -15.28 13.49 1.74
N GLY A 98 -14.59 14.16 2.67
CA GLY A 98 -14.79 15.58 2.95
C GLY A 98 -16.23 15.92 3.33
N ASP A 99 -16.68 17.10 2.90
CA ASP A 99 -18.03 17.60 3.22
C ASP A 99 -19.15 16.87 2.47
N ARG A 100 -18.82 15.98 1.53
CA ARG A 100 -19.82 15.18 0.79
C ARG A 100 -20.43 14.06 1.65
N GLY A 101 -19.87 13.75 2.82
CA GLY A 101 -20.43 12.75 3.74
C GLY A 101 -20.43 11.33 3.16
N LEU A 102 -21.52 10.56 3.39
CA LEU A 102 -21.66 9.17 2.92
C LEU A 102 -22.08 9.11 1.45
N ASP A 103 -21.24 9.65 0.57
CA ASP A 103 -21.44 9.70 -0.88
C ASP A 103 -20.54 8.67 -1.58
N MET A 104 -21.13 7.87 -2.48
CA MET A 104 -20.43 6.78 -3.18
C MET A 104 -19.35 7.31 -4.13
N GLU A 105 -19.61 8.38 -4.87
CA GLU A 105 -18.64 8.93 -5.82
C GLU A 105 -17.46 9.53 -5.08
N ALA A 106 -17.73 10.27 -4.00
CA ALA A 106 -16.72 10.83 -3.10
C ALA A 106 -15.86 9.72 -2.47
N TRP A 107 -16.48 8.59 -2.12
CA TRP A 107 -15.77 7.43 -1.61
C TRP A 107 -14.82 6.83 -2.66
N PHE A 108 -15.27 6.63 -3.89
CA PHE A 108 -14.39 6.13 -4.95
C PHE A 108 -13.31 7.13 -5.35
N GLU A 109 -13.60 8.42 -5.35
CA GLU A 109 -12.62 9.48 -5.58
C GLU A 109 -11.55 9.50 -4.48
N GLY A 110 -11.96 9.47 -3.21
CA GLY A 110 -11.07 9.40 -2.07
C GLY A 110 -10.20 8.14 -2.10
N LEU A 111 -10.76 6.99 -2.46
CA LEU A 111 -10.00 5.75 -2.60
C LEU A 111 -8.98 5.87 -3.75
N ARG A 112 -9.38 6.31 -4.94
CA ARG A 112 -8.48 6.45 -6.09
C ARG A 112 -7.36 7.47 -5.86
N THR A 113 -7.60 8.46 -5.00
CA THR A 113 -6.59 9.48 -4.65
C THR A 113 -5.78 9.11 -3.40
N GLY A 114 -6.02 7.95 -2.79
CA GLY A 114 -5.27 7.50 -1.61
C GLY A 114 -5.64 8.22 -0.32
N ARG A 115 -6.79 8.91 -0.26
CA ARG A 115 -7.33 9.56 0.95
C ARG A 115 -7.94 8.54 1.90
N ALA A 116 -7.15 7.55 2.28
CA ALA A 116 -7.62 6.38 3.00
C ALA A 116 -6.59 5.82 3.98
N PHE A 117 -7.06 5.07 4.96
CA PHE A 117 -6.22 4.21 5.79
C PHE A 117 -6.85 2.82 5.98
N VAL A 118 -5.99 1.84 6.20
CA VAL A 118 -6.35 0.45 6.47
C VAL A 118 -6.35 0.22 7.97
N SER A 119 -7.31 -0.53 8.50
CA SER A 119 -7.40 -0.80 9.93
C SER A 119 -8.09 -2.12 10.26
N SER A 120 -7.46 -2.91 11.13
CA SER A 120 -8.09 -4.02 11.83
C SER A 120 -8.55 -3.70 13.24
N GLY A 121 -8.65 -2.41 13.59
CA GLY A 121 -9.02 -1.96 14.95
C GLY A 121 -8.54 -0.54 15.24
N PRO A 122 -7.21 -0.29 15.18
CA PRO A 122 -6.65 1.01 15.50
C PRO A 122 -7.05 2.06 14.47
N LEU A 123 -7.36 3.27 14.91
CA LEU A 123 -7.55 4.44 14.06
C LEU A 123 -6.25 5.23 14.02
N VAL A 124 -5.83 5.62 12.81
CA VAL A 124 -4.59 6.34 12.56
C VAL A 124 -4.88 7.62 11.79
N ASP A 125 -4.19 8.68 12.15
CA ASP A 125 -4.21 9.98 11.48
C ASP A 125 -2.77 10.46 11.31
N LEU A 126 -2.47 11.02 10.14
CA LEU A 126 -1.17 11.55 9.78
C LEU A 126 -1.37 12.84 9.00
N THR A 127 -0.62 13.87 9.38
CA THR A 127 -0.42 15.04 8.52
C THR A 127 1.05 15.41 8.40
N ILE A 128 1.44 15.94 7.25
CA ILE A 128 2.77 16.51 6.98
C ILE A 128 2.55 17.93 6.49
N ASP A 129 3.01 18.91 7.26
CA ASP A 129 2.72 20.33 7.04
C ASP A 129 1.22 20.61 6.79
N GLY A 130 0.34 19.88 7.48
CA GLY A 130 -1.11 20.00 7.37
C GLY A 130 -1.75 19.24 6.18
N ARG A 131 -0.95 18.61 5.32
CA ARG A 131 -1.43 17.71 4.24
C ARG A 131 -1.65 16.31 4.77
N PHE A 132 -2.72 15.65 4.34
CA PHE A 132 -3.13 14.33 4.81
C PHE A 132 -2.96 13.25 3.72
N PRO A 133 -3.17 11.94 4.01
CA PRO A 133 -2.94 10.86 3.05
C PRO A 133 -3.63 11.11 1.71
N GLY A 134 -2.92 10.81 0.62
CA GLY A 134 -3.35 11.08 -0.75
C GLY A 134 -3.01 12.49 -1.26
N GLU A 135 -2.74 13.45 -0.37
CA GLU A 135 -2.28 14.78 -0.74
C GLU A 135 -0.75 14.85 -0.90
N GLU A 136 -0.28 16.01 -1.34
CA GLU A 136 1.11 16.27 -1.69
C GLU A 136 1.64 17.54 -1.00
N VAL A 137 2.86 17.42 -0.46
CA VAL A 137 3.64 18.52 0.10
C VAL A 137 4.69 18.94 -0.91
N LEU A 138 4.60 20.18 -1.40
CA LEU A 138 5.55 20.75 -2.35
C LEU A 138 6.67 21.48 -1.61
N LEU A 139 7.91 21.12 -1.91
CA LEU A 139 9.12 21.62 -1.28
C LEU A 139 10.04 22.27 -2.34
N PRO A 140 10.86 23.27 -1.95
CA PRO A 140 11.89 23.83 -2.85
C PRO A 140 12.95 22.78 -3.21
N GLU A 141 13.78 23.04 -4.23
CA GLU A 141 14.79 22.10 -4.75
C GLU A 141 15.83 21.65 -3.72
N ASP A 142 16.14 22.48 -2.72
CA ASP A 142 17.05 22.17 -1.61
C ASP A 142 16.38 21.32 -0.51
N GLY A 143 15.09 21.04 -0.65
CA GLY A 143 14.27 20.38 0.34
C GLY A 143 14.07 21.26 1.58
N ARG A 144 13.39 20.71 2.59
CA ARG A 144 13.25 21.40 3.89
C ARG A 144 12.91 20.42 5.00
N THR A 145 13.01 20.91 6.24
CA THR A 145 12.39 20.25 7.37
C THR A 145 10.87 20.45 7.31
N VAL A 146 10.13 19.34 7.35
CA VAL A 146 8.67 19.31 7.43
C VAL A 146 8.22 18.96 8.85
N GLU A 147 7.04 19.45 9.24
CA GLU A 147 6.40 19.05 10.49
C GLU A 147 5.48 17.85 10.24
N ILE A 148 5.64 16.79 11.01
CA ILE A 148 4.81 15.58 10.93
C ILE A 148 4.00 15.47 12.21
N LYS A 149 2.68 15.37 12.09
CA LYS A 149 1.78 15.12 13.21
C LYS A 149 1.07 13.80 13.02
N GLY A 150 1.08 12.97 14.06
CA GLY A 150 0.37 11.70 14.04
C GLY A 150 -0.50 11.53 15.28
N ARG A 151 -1.60 10.82 15.09
CA ARG A 151 -2.49 10.38 16.17
C ARG A 151 -2.89 8.94 15.95
N VAL A 152 -2.86 8.16 17.03
CA VAL A 152 -3.32 6.78 17.02
C VAL A 152 -4.25 6.54 18.19
N GLN A 153 -5.34 5.80 17.95
CA GLN A 153 -6.26 5.35 18.98
C GLN A 153 -6.68 3.90 18.71
N SER A 154 -6.56 3.03 19.70
CA SER A 154 -6.91 1.62 19.60
C SER A 154 -7.80 1.19 20.77
N VAL A 155 -8.56 0.11 20.55
CA VAL A 155 -9.35 -0.56 21.59
C VAL A 155 -8.53 -1.61 22.35
N THR A 156 -7.47 -2.14 21.72
CA THR A 156 -6.49 -3.05 22.33
C THR A 156 -5.12 -2.37 22.40
N GLU A 157 -4.21 -2.93 23.20
CA GLU A 157 -2.86 -2.38 23.35
C GLU A 157 -2.05 -2.48 22.04
N LEU A 158 -1.30 -1.43 21.75
CA LEU A 158 -0.35 -1.38 20.65
C LEU A 158 1.06 -1.69 21.15
N ASP A 159 1.86 -2.28 20.28
CA ASP A 159 3.28 -2.49 20.50
C ASP A 159 4.10 -1.33 20.00
N ARG A 160 3.90 -0.95 18.74
CA ARG A 160 4.75 0.04 18.07
C ARG A 160 3.96 0.90 17.12
N ILE A 161 4.39 2.15 17.02
CA ILE A 161 4.00 3.07 15.96
C ILE A 161 5.25 3.39 15.17
N PHE A 162 5.16 3.24 13.86
CA PHE A 162 6.24 3.47 12.91
C PHE A 162 5.86 4.64 12.00
N LEU A 163 6.71 5.66 11.97
CA LEU A 163 6.74 6.56 10.84
C LEU A 163 7.68 5.94 9.80
N VAL A 164 7.15 5.69 8.60
CA VAL A 164 7.92 5.09 7.51
C VAL A 164 7.94 6.06 6.35
N CYS A 165 9.13 6.34 5.82
CA CYS A 165 9.32 7.18 4.64
C CYS A 165 10.16 6.42 3.61
N ASN A 166 9.70 6.38 2.36
CA ASN A 166 10.38 5.69 1.25
C ASN A 166 10.74 4.21 1.55
N GLY A 167 9.90 3.54 2.33
CA GLY A 167 10.09 2.15 2.75
C GLY A 167 10.99 1.94 3.98
N GLU A 168 11.60 3.00 4.51
CA GLU A 168 12.46 2.95 5.70
C GLU A 168 11.72 3.48 6.94
N THR A 169 11.88 2.81 8.09
CA THR A 169 11.36 3.32 9.36
C THR A 169 12.25 4.46 9.84
N THR A 170 11.76 5.69 9.78
CA THR A 170 12.52 6.88 10.22
C THR A 170 12.43 7.08 11.72
N ASP A 171 11.27 6.74 12.30
CA ASP A 171 11.00 6.92 13.73
C ASP A 171 10.12 5.78 14.24
N VAL A 172 10.40 5.37 15.48
CA VAL A 172 9.53 4.49 16.27
C VAL A 172 9.01 5.30 17.44
N VAL A 173 7.72 5.62 17.43
CA VAL A 173 7.10 6.41 18.49
C VAL A 173 6.79 5.49 19.67
N PRO A 174 7.32 5.76 20.88
CA PRO A 174 7.07 4.94 22.04
C PRO A 174 5.59 5.04 22.45
N MET A 175 4.99 3.89 22.76
CA MET A 175 3.68 3.83 23.40
C MET A 175 3.86 4.04 24.91
N MET A 176 3.09 4.95 25.48
CA MET A 176 3.11 5.28 26.92
C MET A 176 1.80 4.85 27.58
N GLY A 177 1.81 4.69 28.90
CA GLY A 177 0.60 4.42 29.69
C GLY A 177 -0.10 3.13 29.30
N ASP A 178 -1.40 3.21 28.98
CA ASP A 178 -2.25 2.07 28.60
C ASP A 178 -1.99 1.54 27.19
N ARG A 179 -1.04 2.15 26.46
CA ARG A 179 -0.63 1.77 25.10
C ARG A 179 -1.79 1.71 24.10
N ARG A 180 -2.86 2.48 24.32
CA ARG A 180 -4.03 2.54 23.42
C ARG A 180 -4.15 3.86 22.69
N ARG A 181 -3.41 4.88 23.10
CA ARG A 181 -3.43 6.20 22.47
C ARG A 181 -2.04 6.79 22.37
N ALA A 182 -1.78 7.48 21.27
CA ALA A 182 -0.60 8.31 21.10
C ALA A 182 -0.95 9.55 20.28
N THR A 183 -0.29 10.66 20.57
CA THR A 183 -0.28 11.86 19.75
C THR A 183 1.12 12.42 19.80
N PHE A 184 1.68 12.75 18.64
CA PHE A 184 3.07 13.17 18.55
C PHE A 184 3.26 14.20 17.44
N THR A 185 4.36 14.95 17.56
CA THR A 185 4.84 15.86 16.53
C THR A 185 6.33 15.63 16.36
N LEU A 186 6.76 15.42 15.12
CA LEU A 186 8.14 15.15 14.74
C LEU A 186 8.57 16.15 13.67
N ARG A 187 9.89 16.36 13.57
CA ARG A 187 10.50 17.16 12.50
C ARG A 187 11.35 16.22 11.66
N HIS A 188 11.11 16.22 10.35
CA HIS A 188 11.83 15.34 9.43
C HIS A 188 12.46 16.17 8.31
N GLN A 189 13.77 16.00 8.08
CA GLN A 189 14.46 16.68 6.99
C GLN A 189 14.26 15.91 5.68
N VAL A 190 13.53 16.53 4.75
CA VAL A 190 13.36 15.99 3.40
C VAL A 190 14.41 16.60 2.49
N ARG A 191 15.07 15.75 1.67
CA ARG A 191 16.07 16.17 0.67
C ARG A 191 15.75 15.71 -0.75
N ARG A 192 14.84 14.77 -0.91
CA ARG A 192 14.42 14.20 -2.20
C ARG A 192 12.91 13.93 -2.17
N SER A 193 12.30 13.92 -3.35
CA SER A 193 10.91 13.51 -3.50
C SER A 193 10.69 12.10 -2.96
N GLY A 194 9.51 11.85 -2.43
CA GLY A 194 9.18 10.59 -1.80
C GLY A 194 7.80 10.60 -1.17
N TRP A 195 7.65 9.78 -0.15
CA TRP A 195 6.41 9.66 0.60
C TRP A 195 6.71 9.27 2.04
N CYS A 196 5.77 9.58 2.93
CA CYS A 196 5.76 9.05 4.28
C CYS A 196 4.35 8.56 4.63
N HIS A 197 4.26 7.52 5.45
CA HIS A 197 2.99 7.03 6.00
C HIS A 197 3.17 6.56 7.45
N LEU A 198 2.06 6.43 8.16
CA LEU A 198 2.04 6.02 9.56
C LEU A 198 1.54 4.58 9.65
N ARG A 199 2.22 3.74 10.43
CA ARG A 199 1.79 2.37 10.75
C ARG A 199 1.74 2.16 12.25
N ALA A 200 0.72 1.48 12.74
CA ALA A 200 0.55 1.07 14.12
C ALA A 200 0.29 -0.44 14.18
N GLU A 201 0.99 -1.14 15.08
CA GLU A 201 0.89 -2.59 15.24
C GLU A 201 0.80 -2.96 16.73
N GLY A 202 -0.04 -3.93 17.05
CA GLY A 202 -0.11 -4.59 18.35
C GLY A 202 0.66 -5.90 18.40
N ALA A 203 0.76 -6.48 19.60
CA ALA A 203 1.31 -7.82 19.76
C ALA A 203 0.25 -8.89 19.46
N THR A 204 0.70 -10.06 18.99
CA THR A 204 -0.17 -11.22 18.72
C THR A 204 -0.94 -11.69 19.96
N GLY A 205 -0.38 -11.52 21.16
CA GLY A 205 -1.01 -11.90 22.43
C GLY A 205 -2.15 -10.97 22.88
N ASP A 206 -2.13 -9.70 22.44
CA ASP A 206 -2.98 -8.64 23.01
C ASP A 206 -4.08 -8.20 22.04
N ARG A 207 -4.50 -9.12 21.16
CA ARG A 207 -5.42 -8.83 20.06
C ARG A 207 -6.89 -9.01 20.40
N PHE A 208 -7.25 -9.69 21.50
CA PHE A 208 -8.66 -9.90 21.86
C PHE A 208 -9.38 -8.56 22.11
N PRO A 209 -10.61 -8.35 21.58
CA PRO A 209 -11.50 -9.30 20.90
C PRO A 209 -11.39 -9.31 19.36
N MET A 210 -10.32 -8.75 18.79
CA MET A 210 -10.14 -8.60 17.35
C MET A 210 -9.78 -9.94 16.68
N ASP A 211 -10.51 -10.29 15.63
CA ASP A 211 -10.34 -11.54 14.87
C ASP A 211 -9.36 -11.39 13.70
N VAL A 212 -8.12 -11.04 14.05
CA VAL A 212 -6.98 -10.80 13.14
C VAL A 212 -5.69 -11.33 13.76
N ALA A 213 -4.61 -11.54 13.01
CA ALA A 213 -3.34 -12.07 13.56
C ALA A 213 -2.74 -11.19 14.66
N TYR A 214 -2.85 -9.87 14.49
CA TYR A 214 -2.56 -8.81 15.46
C TYR A 214 -3.32 -7.56 15.02
N VAL A 215 -3.51 -6.58 15.91
CA VAL A 215 -4.10 -5.31 15.47
C VAL A 215 -3.09 -4.53 14.63
N GLN A 216 -3.53 -4.02 13.49
CA GLN A 216 -2.69 -3.27 12.56
C GLN A 216 -3.54 -2.16 11.94
N ALA A 217 -2.95 -0.99 11.83
CA ALA A 217 -3.51 0.08 11.02
C ALA A 217 -2.40 0.87 10.36
N PHE A 218 -2.66 1.38 9.17
CA PHE A 218 -1.70 2.22 8.48
C PHE A 218 -2.37 3.13 7.47
N THR A 219 -1.82 4.33 7.32
CA THR A 219 -2.29 5.28 6.31
C THR A 219 -1.76 4.91 4.93
N ASN A 220 -2.46 5.35 3.89
CA ASN A 220 -1.83 5.60 2.59
C ASN A 220 -0.80 6.76 2.73
N PRO A 221 0.08 6.95 1.74
CA PRO A 221 1.14 7.95 1.83
C PRO A 221 0.61 9.38 1.81
N VAL A 222 1.28 10.25 2.55
CA VAL A 222 1.38 11.67 2.18
C VAL A 222 2.57 11.78 1.23
N TRP A 223 2.33 12.28 0.02
CA TRP A 223 3.35 12.45 -1.01
C TRP A 223 4.16 13.71 -0.74
N ILE A 224 5.45 13.69 -1.05
CA ILE A 224 6.35 14.82 -0.87
C ILE A 224 7.13 15.01 -2.17
N GLN A 225 7.03 16.19 -2.76
CA GLN A 225 7.74 16.53 -3.99
C GLN A 225 8.75 17.64 -3.69
N VAL A 226 10.01 17.41 -4.05
CA VAL A 226 11.14 18.35 -3.91
C VAL A 226 11.50 18.87 -5.30
N GLY A 227 11.23 20.16 -5.55
CA GLY A 227 11.34 20.74 -6.89
C GLY A 227 10.48 19.97 -7.91
N ASP A 228 11.04 19.74 -9.10
CA ASP A 228 10.39 18.93 -10.15
C ASP A 228 10.90 17.47 -10.18
N GLN A 229 11.55 17.01 -9.10
CA GLN A 229 12.14 15.67 -9.07
C GLN A 229 11.05 14.60 -8.94
N PRO A 230 11.01 13.60 -9.84
CA PRO A 230 10.09 12.47 -9.68
C PRO A 230 10.54 11.56 -8.53
N ILE A 231 9.60 10.76 -8.01
CA ILE A 231 9.92 9.69 -7.05
C ILE A 231 10.42 8.49 -7.83
N ARG A 232 11.71 8.19 -7.74
CA ARG A 232 12.37 7.08 -8.44
C ARG A 232 13.36 6.37 -7.53
N ASP A 233 13.38 5.05 -7.61
CA ASP A 233 14.30 4.22 -6.86
C ASP A 233 14.68 2.98 -7.68
N ALA A 234 15.97 2.86 -7.99
CA ALA A 234 16.49 1.78 -8.82
C ALA A 234 16.28 0.40 -8.19
N ALA A 235 16.46 0.27 -6.87
CA ALA A 235 16.30 -1.01 -6.17
C ALA A 235 14.84 -1.48 -6.18
N ALA A 236 13.88 -0.55 -6.03
CA ALA A 236 12.46 -0.81 -6.14
C ALA A 236 12.03 -1.15 -7.58
N ALA A 237 12.67 -0.53 -8.59
CA ALA A 237 12.44 -0.89 -9.98
C ALA A 237 12.98 -2.30 -10.30
N ASP A 238 14.17 -2.64 -9.79
CA ASP A 238 14.76 -3.98 -9.89
C ASP A 238 13.93 -5.03 -9.14
N TYR A 239 13.31 -4.67 -8.01
CA TYR A 239 12.32 -5.51 -7.34
C TYR A 239 11.16 -5.86 -8.29
N GLY A 240 10.61 -4.86 -9.00
CA GLY A 240 9.58 -5.07 -10.02
C GLY A 240 10.03 -5.98 -11.16
N LEU A 241 11.28 -5.86 -11.63
CA LEU A 241 11.83 -6.73 -12.66
C LEU A 241 11.94 -8.19 -12.19
N ARG A 242 12.52 -8.42 -11.00
CA ARG A 242 12.59 -9.77 -10.41
C ARG A 242 11.20 -10.38 -10.23
N TRP A 243 10.22 -9.59 -9.82
CA TRP A 243 8.83 -10.03 -9.70
C TRP A 243 8.26 -10.52 -11.02
N ILE A 244 8.47 -9.76 -12.11
CA ILE A 244 7.96 -10.14 -13.44
C ILE A 244 8.68 -11.39 -13.95
N ASP A 245 9.98 -11.54 -13.69
CA ASP A 245 10.73 -12.73 -14.08
C ASP A 245 10.21 -13.99 -13.37
N THR A 246 10.02 -13.92 -12.04
CA THR A 246 9.38 -15.01 -11.29
C THR A 246 7.96 -15.30 -11.78
N LEU A 247 7.16 -14.27 -12.07
CA LEU A 247 5.80 -14.45 -12.58
C LEU A 247 5.80 -15.13 -13.94
N GLN A 248 6.75 -14.78 -14.81
CA GLN A 248 6.88 -15.40 -16.12
C GLN A 248 7.28 -16.87 -16.01
N GLU A 249 8.23 -17.23 -15.15
CA GLU A 249 8.58 -18.63 -14.88
C GLU A 249 7.35 -19.45 -14.44
N MET A 250 6.55 -18.90 -13.51
CA MET A 250 5.30 -19.52 -13.07
C MET A 250 4.28 -19.66 -14.21
N ALA A 251 4.19 -18.67 -15.09
CA ALA A 251 3.26 -18.66 -16.21
C ALA A 251 3.70 -19.61 -17.34
N ASP A 252 5.01 -19.75 -17.57
CA ASP A 252 5.62 -20.69 -18.51
C ASP A 252 5.38 -22.14 -18.08
N ALA A 253 5.47 -22.42 -16.78
CA ALA A 253 5.19 -23.74 -16.22
C ALA A 253 3.69 -24.11 -16.20
N TRP A 254 2.79 -23.17 -16.45
CA TRP A 254 1.34 -23.41 -16.37
C TRP A 254 0.84 -24.24 -17.57
N PRO A 255 0.24 -25.42 -17.37
CA PRO A 255 -0.19 -26.29 -18.49
C PRO A 255 -1.54 -25.87 -19.10
N GLY A 256 -2.32 -25.03 -18.41
CA GLY A 256 -3.73 -24.77 -18.74
C GLY A 256 -3.98 -23.62 -19.73
N TRP A 257 -3.05 -23.33 -20.64
CA TRP A 257 -3.27 -22.31 -21.68
C TRP A 257 -4.29 -22.79 -22.71
N ARG A 258 -5.29 -21.97 -23.06
CA ARG A 258 -6.30 -22.37 -24.04
C ARG A 258 -5.80 -22.28 -25.48
N ALA A 259 -4.90 -21.34 -25.76
CA ALA A 259 -4.28 -21.13 -27.06
C ALA A 259 -2.98 -20.33 -26.94
N GLN A 260 -2.07 -20.48 -27.91
CA GLN A 260 -0.82 -19.71 -27.96
C GLN A 260 -1.06 -18.20 -27.96
N LYS A 261 -2.08 -17.72 -28.69
CA LYS A 261 -2.48 -16.31 -28.72
C LYS A 261 -2.80 -15.73 -27.33
N GLU A 262 -3.39 -16.52 -26.44
CA GLU A 262 -3.67 -16.08 -25.07
C GLU A 262 -2.37 -15.93 -24.26
N ARG A 263 -1.46 -16.90 -24.41
CA ARG A 263 -0.14 -16.86 -23.78
C ARG A 263 0.67 -15.67 -24.26
N ASP A 264 0.74 -15.46 -25.57
CA ASP A 264 1.43 -14.32 -26.18
C ASP A 264 0.86 -12.99 -25.69
N HIS A 265 -0.47 -12.90 -25.55
CA HIS A 265 -1.13 -11.71 -25.02
C HIS A 265 -0.68 -11.39 -23.59
N VAL A 266 -0.62 -12.40 -22.71
CA VAL A 266 -0.17 -12.22 -21.32
C VAL A 266 1.31 -11.81 -21.29
N PHE A 267 2.16 -12.47 -22.09
CA PHE A 267 3.60 -12.23 -22.07
C PHE A 267 3.96 -10.84 -22.63
N ALA A 268 3.20 -10.36 -23.62
CA ALA A 268 3.33 -8.98 -24.09
C ALA A 268 3.08 -7.94 -22.99
N GLN A 269 2.18 -8.22 -22.03
CA GLN A 269 1.97 -7.34 -20.87
C GLN A 269 3.15 -7.37 -19.89
N PHE A 270 3.81 -8.52 -19.75
CA PHE A 270 5.02 -8.64 -18.93
C PHE A 270 6.16 -7.81 -19.53
N ASP A 271 6.35 -7.88 -20.85
CA ASP A 271 7.37 -7.11 -21.55
C ASP A 271 7.12 -5.60 -21.50
N GLU A 272 5.85 -5.17 -21.63
CA GLU A 272 5.43 -3.78 -21.46
C GLU A 272 5.79 -3.27 -20.05
N ALA A 273 5.47 -4.05 -19.01
CA ALA A 273 5.80 -3.70 -17.63
C ALA A 273 7.32 -3.69 -17.37
N ARG A 274 8.10 -4.63 -17.95
CA ARG A 274 9.57 -4.62 -17.86
C ARG A 274 10.17 -3.34 -18.46
N ALA A 275 9.65 -2.90 -19.61
CA ALA A 275 10.12 -1.67 -20.24
C ALA A 275 9.90 -0.45 -19.33
N ILE A 276 8.77 -0.41 -18.62
CA ILE A 276 8.47 0.65 -17.64
C ILE A 276 9.45 0.59 -16.47
N TYR A 277 9.65 -0.56 -15.82
CA TYR A 277 10.58 -0.65 -14.69
C TYR A 277 12.04 -0.36 -15.10
N ARG A 278 12.49 -0.80 -16.27
CA ARG A 278 13.82 -0.44 -16.80
C ARG A 278 13.98 1.06 -16.99
N ARG A 279 12.94 1.75 -17.46
CA ARG A 279 12.92 3.21 -17.58
C ARG A 279 12.98 3.87 -16.20
N LEU A 280 12.17 3.41 -15.24
CA LEU A 280 12.18 3.94 -13.87
C LEU A 280 13.55 3.80 -13.20
N ALA A 281 14.22 2.64 -13.39
CA ALA A 281 15.58 2.41 -12.89
C ALA A 281 16.60 3.37 -13.53
N ALA A 282 16.49 3.61 -14.83
CA ALA A 282 17.37 4.55 -15.54
C ALA A 282 17.15 6.01 -15.11
N GLU A 283 15.90 6.40 -14.86
CA GLU A 283 15.54 7.72 -14.31
C GLU A 283 16.06 7.93 -12.88
N ALA A 284 16.15 6.86 -12.07
CA ALA A 284 16.67 6.94 -10.70
C ALA A 284 18.20 7.17 -10.62
N GLY A 285 18.94 6.84 -11.68
CA GLY A 285 20.40 6.99 -11.74
C GLY A 285 20.87 8.33 -12.31
N GLN A 286 19.95 9.22 -12.66
CA GLN A 286 20.20 10.58 -13.16
C GLN A 286 20.12 11.59 -12.01
#